data_AF-A0A1C3P5E9-F1
#
_entry.id   AF-A0A1C3P5E9-F1
#
_cell.length_a   1.000
_cell.length_b   1.000
_cell.length_c   1.000
_cell.angle_alpha   90.00
_cell.angle_beta   90.00
_cell.angle_gamma   90.00
#
_symmetry.space_group_name_H-M   'P 1'
#
loop_
_entity.id
_entity.type
_entity.pdbx_description
1 polymer ?
#
loop_
_entity_poly.entity_id
_entity_poly.type
_entity_poly.pdbx_seq_one_letter_code
_entity_poly.pdbx_strand_id
1 'polypeptide(L)'
;MLRDRFAGEDMWRNLDYGAEECIELANRSPAQREFRRRVFTRIVPTLKDINLFGPRMQETLRELGVLGFSRVNGAEMSAEDERIADEIAELELAARQREVSVTMARGTGSDDNGEDAG
;
A
#
# COMPACT_ATOMS: atom_id res chain seq x y z
N MET A 1 5.25 -19.81 9.69
CA MET A 1 5.19 -19.61 8.21
C MET A 1 4.70 -18.19 7.90
N LEU A 2 4.86 -17.68 6.66
CA LEU A 2 4.37 -16.34 6.28
C LEU A 2 2.86 -16.17 6.55
N ARG A 3 2.09 -17.25 6.39
CA ARG A 3 0.67 -17.33 6.74
C ARG A 3 0.39 -16.92 8.19
N ASP A 4 1.21 -17.37 9.13
CA ASP A 4 0.97 -17.18 10.57
C ASP A 4 1.28 -15.74 10.98
N ARG A 5 2.22 -15.08 10.28
CA ARG A 5 2.47 -13.64 10.44
C ARG A 5 1.27 -12.77 10.07
N PHE A 6 0.42 -13.21 9.14
CA PHE A 6 -0.82 -12.49 8.80
C PHE A 6 -1.95 -12.68 9.82
N ALA A 7 -1.81 -13.59 10.79
CA ALA A 7 -2.76 -13.68 11.89
C ALA A 7 -2.46 -12.69 13.02
N GLY A 8 -1.29 -12.02 12.98
CA GLY A 8 -0.87 -11.10 14.04
C GLY A 8 -0.48 -11.83 15.33
N GLU A 9 0.05 -13.05 15.23
CA GLU A 9 0.38 -13.90 16.38
C GLU A 9 1.18 -13.16 17.46
N ASP A 10 2.28 -12.48 17.08
CA ASP A 10 3.11 -11.73 18.03
C ASP A 10 2.33 -10.60 18.72
N MET A 11 1.41 -9.94 18.00
CA MET A 11 0.56 -8.90 18.56
C MET A 11 -0.43 -9.49 19.57
N TRP A 12 -1.12 -10.58 19.22
CA TRP A 12 -2.08 -11.21 20.12
C TRP A 12 -1.44 -11.82 21.37
N ARG A 13 -0.24 -12.40 21.24
CA ARG A 13 0.52 -12.94 22.39
C ARG A 13 0.98 -11.85 23.36
N ASN A 14 1.19 -10.62 22.88
CA ASN A 14 1.60 -9.49 23.72
C ASN A 14 0.44 -8.78 24.43
N LEU A 15 -0.81 -8.98 24.00
CA LEU A 15 -1.96 -8.23 24.51
C LEU A 15 -2.77 -8.97 25.60
N ASP A 16 -2.35 -10.17 26.02
CA ASP A 16 -3.00 -10.99 27.08
C ASP A 16 -4.50 -11.27 26.87
N TYR A 17 -4.99 -11.20 25.63
CA TYR A 17 -6.40 -11.43 25.25
C TYR A 17 -6.69 -12.85 24.74
N GLY A 18 -6.06 -13.90 25.28
CA GLY A 18 -6.29 -15.27 24.79
C GLY A 18 -5.88 -15.44 23.33
N ALA A 19 -4.56 -15.34 23.08
CA ALA A 19 -3.99 -15.20 21.74
C ALA A 19 -4.45 -16.27 20.73
N GLU A 20 -4.55 -17.52 21.16
CA GLU A 20 -4.98 -18.64 20.33
C GLU A 20 -6.38 -18.41 19.73
N GLU A 21 -7.34 -17.92 20.53
CA GLU A 21 -8.71 -17.68 20.06
C GLU A 21 -8.74 -16.52 19.04
N CYS A 22 -7.99 -15.45 19.30
CA CYS A 22 -7.86 -14.33 18.36
C CYS A 22 -7.20 -14.74 17.04
N ILE A 23 -6.16 -15.59 17.10
CA ILE A 23 -5.48 -16.13 15.91
C ILE A 23 -6.44 -17.02 15.09
N GLU A 24 -7.22 -17.88 15.75
CA GLU A 24 -8.24 -18.68 15.08
C GLU A 24 -9.30 -17.80 14.39
N LEU A 25 -9.79 -16.78 15.10
CA LEU A 25 -10.78 -15.84 14.59
C LEU A 25 -10.22 -15.08 13.38
N ALA A 26 -8.97 -14.60 13.46
CA ALA A 26 -8.28 -13.93 12.37
C ALA A 26 -8.10 -14.84 11.15
N ASN A 27 -7.80 -16.13 11.36
CA ASN A 27 -7.64 -17.09 10.27
C ASN A 27 -8.96 -17.44 9.56
N ARG A 28 -10.09 -17.42 10.28
CA ARG A 28 -11.43 -17.68 9.72
C ARG A 28 -12.11 -16.41 9.17
N SER A 29 -11.59 -15.22 9.52
CA SER A 29 -12.19 -13.94 9.14
C SER A 29 -12.21 -13.74 7.62
N PRO A 30 -13.39 -13.44 7.02
CA PRO A 30 -13.50 -13.13 5.60
C PRO A 30 -12.66 -11.93 5.18
N ALA A 31 -12.58 -10.90 6.03
CA ALA A 31 -11.79 -9.70 5.76
C ALA A 31 -10.29 -10.03 5.68
N GLN A 32 -9.78 -10.85 6.61
CA GLN A 32 -8.39 -11.31 6.59
C GLN A 32 -8.09 -12.20 5.38
N ARG A 33 -9.05 -13.02 4.95
CA ARG A 33 -8.92 -13.82 3.73
C ARG A 33 -8.78 -12.94 2.49
N GLU A 34 -9.63 -11.94 2.32
CA GLU A 34 -9.53 -11.00 1.19
C GLU A 34 -8.27 -10.15 1.25
N PHE A 35 -7.85 -9.73 2.44
CA PHE A 35 -6.59 -9.02 2.64
C PHE A 35 -5.40 -9.84 2.14
N ARG A 36 -5.27 -11.10 2.61
CA ARG A 36 -4.21 -12.03 2.16
C ARG A 36 -4.28 -12.22 0.64
N ARG A 37 -5.49 -12.39 0.08
CA ARG A 37 -5.72 -12.54 -1.36
C ARG A 37 -5.14 -11.35 -2.15
N ARG A 38 -5.44 -10.12 -1.72
CA ARG A 38 -4.92 -8.89 -2.36
C ARG A 38 -3.40 -8.80 -2.28
N VAL A 39 -2.81 -9.15 -1.15
CA VAL A 39 -1.35 -9.14 -0.97
C VAL A 39 -0.67 -10.14 -1.91
N PHE A 40 -1.16 -11.38 -1.97
CA PHE A 40 -0.58 -12.41 -2.85
C PHE A 40 -0.82 -12.17 -4.34
N THR A 41 -1.84 -11.39 -4.71
CA THR A 41 -2.05 -10.95 -6.10
C THR A 41 -0.83 -10.16 -6.62
N ARG A 42 -0.11 -9.45 -5.73
CA ARG A 42 1.10 -8.70 -6.08
C ARG A 42 2.39 -9.48 -5.86
N ILE A 43 2.52 -10.17 -4.73
CA ILE A 43 3.77 -10.90 -4.39
C ILE A 43 4.06 -11.98 -5.44
N VAL A 44 3.05 -12.76 -5.86
CA VAL A 44 3.30 -13.93 -6.72
C VAL A 44 3.86 -13.55 -8.10
N PRO A 45 3.32 -12.56 -8.83
CA PRO A 45 3.96 -12.04 -10.05
C PRO A 45 5.39 -11.54 -9.82
N THR A 46 5.63 -10.75 -8.77
CA THR A 46 6.97 -10.24 -8.47
C THR A 46 7.98 -11.36 -8.23
N LEU A 47 7.58 -12.44 -7.54
CA LEU A 47 8.46 -13.61 -7.35
C LEU A 47 8.87 -14.26 -8.67
N LYS A 48 7.99 -14.24 -9.68
CA LYS A 48 8.30 -14.72 -11.02
C LYS A 48 9.27 -13.78 -11.74
N ASP A 49 9.02 -12.47 -11.64
CA ASP A 49 9.83 -11.46 -12.31
C ASP A 49 11.29 -11.43 -11.80
N ILE A 50 11.51 -11.67 -10.50
CA ILE A 50 12.86 -11.76 -9.90
C ILE A 50 13.49 -13.17 -10.00
N ASN A 51 12.90 -14.09 -10.75
CA ASN A 51 13.33 -15.49 -10.89
C ASN A 51 13.32 -16.34 -9.60
N LEU A 52 12.56 -15.96 -8.57
CA LEU A 52 12.38 -16.74 -7.34
C LEU A 52 11.17 -17.68 -7.41
N PHE A 53 10.95 -18.33 -8.56
CA PHE A 53 9.72 -19.10 -8.86
C PHE A 53 9.99 -20.56 -9.27
N GLY A 54 10.95 -21.21 -8.60
CA GLY A 54 11.29 -22.62 -8.80
C GLY A 54 10.25 -23.62 -8.25
N PRO A 55 10.45 -24.94 -8.45
CA PRO A 55 9.48 -25.98 -8.10
C PRO A 55 9.01 -25.96 -6.64
N ARG A 56 9.94 -25.80 -5.68
CA ARG A 56 9.63 -25.71 -4.25
C ARG A 56 8.75 -24.50 -3.91
N MET A 57 8.99 -23.37 -4.57
CA MET A 57 8.18 -22.17 -4.38
C MET A 57 6.76 -22.39 -4.94
N GLN A 58 6.66 -22.98 -6.13
CA GLN A 58 5.37 -23.30 -6.74
C GLN A 58 4.55 -24.27 -5.88
N GLU A 59 5.19 -25.26 -5.27
CA GLU A 59 4.54 -26.18 -4.32
C GLU A 59 4.02 -25.44 -3.09
N THR A 60 4.84 -24.60 -2.46
CA THR A 60 4.41 -23.78 -1.30
C THR A 60 3.24 -22.87 -1.67
N LEU A 61 3.28 -22.20 -2.82
CA LEU A 61 2.19 -21.34 -3.29
C LEU A 61 0.91 -22.13 -3.64
N ARG A 62 1.05 -23.40 -4.05
CA ARG A 62 -0.07 -24.31 -4.29
C ARG A 62 -0.74 -24.73 -2.99
N GLU A 63 0.04 -25.11 -1.98
CA GLU A 63 -0.45 -25.44 -0.63
C GLU A 63 -1.16 -24.24 0.00
N LEU A 64 -0.66 -23.03 -0.26
CA LEU A 64 -1.29 -21.78 0.17
C LEU A 64 -2.51 -21.37 -0.66
N GLY A 65 -2.82 -22.07 -1.77
CA GLY A 65 -3.96 -21.77 -2.65
C GLY A 65 -3.82 -20.48 -3.47
N VAL A 66 -2.62 -19.92 -3.58
CA VAL A 66 -2.34 -18.62 -4.22
C VAL A 66 -1.57 -18.73 -5.53
N LEU A 67 -1.20 -19.95 -5.95
CA LEU A 67 -0.46 -20.20 -7.19
C LEU A 67 -1.14 -19.60 -8.44
N GLY A 68 -2.48 -19.52 -8.45
CA GLY A 68 -3.25 -18.93 -9.55
C GLY A 68 -2.87 -17.47 -9.87
N PHE A 69 -2.37 -16.72 -8.89
CA PHE A 69 -1.92 -15.33 -9.10
C PHE A 69 -0.65 -15.24 -9.96
N SER A 70 0.06 -16.35 -10.22
CA SER A 70 1.19 -16.36 -11.16
C SER A 70 0.84 -16.03 -12.61
N ARG A 71 -0.46 -16.03 -12.94
CA ARG A 71 -1.00 -15.65 -14.25
C ARG A 71 -1.25 -14.14 -14.37
N VAL A 72 -1.24 -13.41 -13.26
CA VAL A 72 -1.39 -11.95 -13.27
C VAL A 72 -0.16 -11.34 -13.93
N ASN A 73 -0.40 -10.37 -14.82
CA ASN A 73 0.66 -9.66 -15.52
C ASN A 73 1.25 -8.59 -14.59
N GLY A 74 2.40 -8.89 -13.99
CA GLY A 74 3.09 -7.96 -13.09
C GLY A 74 3.50 -6.65 -13.77
N ALA A 75 3.90 -6.70 -15.05
CA ALA A 75 4.33 -5.53 -15.80
C ALA A 75 3.17 -4.55 -16.05
N GLU A 76 2.00 -5.07 -16.45
CA GLU A 76 0.80 -4.27 -16.66
C GLU A 76 0.33 -3.60 -15.36
N MET A 77 0.37 -4.35 -14.26
CA MET A 77 0.02 -3.83 -12.93
C MET A 77 1.00 -2.74 -12.48
N SER A 78 2.30 -2.91 -12.72
CA SER A 78 3.30 -1.88 -12.39
C SER A 78 3.13 -0.62 -13.23
N ALA A 79 2.76 -0.76 -14.51
CA ALA A 79 2.48 0.39 -15.38
C ALA A 79 1.23 1.16 -14.92
N GLU A 80 0.20 0.45 -14.46
CA GLU A 80 -0.99 1.08 -13.87
C GLU A 80 -0.67 1.80 -12.55
N ASP A 81 0.14 1.18 -11.68
CA ASP A 81 0.59 1.81 -10.44
C ASP A 81 1.37 3.11 -10.72
N GLU A 82 2.24 3.12 -11.74
CA GLU A 82 2.98 4.32 -12.18
C GLU A 82 2.03 5.42 -12.69
N ARG A 83 1.07 5.04 -13.55
CA ARG A 83 0.07 5.98 -14.09
C ARG A 83 -0.73 6.66 -12.99
N ILE A 84 -1.14 5.90 -11.97
CA ILE A 84 -1.88 6.43 -10.82
C ILE A 84 -0.99 7.35 -9.98
N ALA A 85 0.30 6.99 -9.79
CA ALA A 85 1.24 7.83 -9.05
C ALA A 85 1.45 9.19 -9.73
N ASP A 86 1.60 9.21 -11.05
CA ASP A 86 1.70 10.45 -11.84
C ASP A 86 0.44 11.32 -11.69
N GLU A 87 -0.75 10.72 -11.78
CA GLU A 87 -2.02 11.43 -11.59
C GLU A 87 -2.12 12.08 -10.19
N ILE A 88 -1.71 11.35 -9.15
CA ILE A 88 -1.67 11.87 -7.78
C ILE A 88 -0.68 13.04 -7.68
N ALA A 89 0.52 12.89 -8.27
CA ALA A 89 1.53 13.94 -8.24
C ALA A 89 1.06 15.23 -8.95
N GLU A 90 0.36 15.12 -10.07
CA GLU A 90 -0.24 16.26 -10.78
C GLU A 90 -1.29 16.98 -9.92
N LEU A 91 -2.18 16.23 -9.28
CA LEU A 91 -3.21 16.77 -8.40
C LEU A 91 -2.61 17.48 -7.19
N GLU A 92 -1.58 16.88 -6.57
CA GLU A 92 -0.85 17.50 -5.46
C GLU A 92 -0.15 18.79 -5.89
N LEU A 93 0.49 18.80 -7.06
CA LEU A 93 1.15 19.99 -7.59
C LEU A 93 0.15 21.12 -7.83
N ALA A 94 -0.99 20.81 -8.44
CA ALA A 94 -2.05 21.79 -8.68
C ALA A 94 -2.61 22.35 -7.35
N ALA A 95 -2.75 21.52 -6.31
CA ALA A 95 -3.14 21.97 -4.98
C ALA A 95 -2.09 22.92 -4.37
N ARG A 96 -0.81 22.53 -4.40
CA ARG A 96 0.30 23.37 -3.90
C ARG A 96 0.38 24.71 -4.64
N GLN A 97 0.18 24.72 -5.95
CA GLN A 97 0.19 25.97 -6.74
C GLN A 97 -0.92 26.94 -6.31
N ARG A 98 -2.12 26.45 -5.98
CA ARG A 98 -3.22 27.27 -5.45
C ARG A 98 -2.90 27.82 -4.06
N GLU A 99 -2.28 27.01 -3.20
CA GLU A 99 -1.88 27.45 -1.85
C GLU A 99 -0.80 28.53 -1.90
N VAL A 100 0.21 28.35 -2.78
CA VAL A 100 1.29 29.32 -2.98
C VAL A 100 0.74 30.63 -3.54
N SER A 101 -0.16 30.59 -4.54
CA SER A 101 -0.73 31.82 -5.12
C SER A 101 -1.55 32.62 -4.11
N VAL A 102 -2.35 31.92 -3.29
CA VAL A 102 -3.09 32.53 -2.17
C VAL A 102 -2.15 33.17 -1.15
N THR A 103 -1.01 32.53 -0.86
CA THR A 103 -0.01 33.06 0.08
C THR A 103 0.71 34.27 -0.49
N MET A 104 1.12 34.24 -1.77
CA MET A 104 1.72 35.36 -2.47
C MET A 104 0.80 36.59 -2.48
N ALA A 105 -0.49 36.40 -2.80
CA ALA A 105 -1.47 37.48 -2.78
C ALA A 105 -1.67 38.13 -1.40
N ARG A 106 -1.47 37.37 -0.31
CA ARG A 106 -1.49 37.91 1.06
C ARG A 106 -0.21 38.68 1.40
N GLY A 107 0.94 38.22 0.94
CA GLY A 107 2.23 38.88 1.18
C GLY A 107 2.37 40.21 0.43
N THR A 108 1.84 40.31 -0.79
CA THR A 108 1.91 41.56 -1.57
C THR A 108 0.96 42.66 -1.07
N GLY A 109 0.02 42.35 -0.17
CA GLY A 109 -0.92 43.33 0.40
C GLY A 109 -0.44 44.02 1.69
N SER A 110 0.70 43.62 2.24
CA SER A 110 1.23 44.13 3.51
C SER A 110 2.42 45.10 3.38
N ASP A 111 2.91 45.35 2.16
CA ASP A 111 4.12 46.17 1.92
C ASP A 111 3.83 47.60 1.41
N ASP A 112 2.57 48.06 1.38
CA ASP A 112 2.19 49.38 0.83
C ASP A 112 1.53 50.34 1.85
N ASN A 113 1.94 50.30 3.12
CA ASN A 113 1.43 51.25 4.12
C ASN A 113 2.55 51.81 4.98
N GLY A 114 3.41 52.65 4.38
CA GLY A 114 4.49 53.26 5.13
C GLY A 114 5.42 54.19 4.37
N GLU A 115 4.95 55.05 3.45
CA GLU A 115 5.73 56.25 3.11
C GLU A 115 4.86 57.34 2.47
N ASP A 116 4.11 58.08 3.30
CA ASP A 116 3.67 59.43 2.95
C ASP A 116 3.61 60.28 4.23
N ALA A 117 4.77 60.84 4.58
CA ALA A 117 4.92 61.90 5.57
C ALA A 117 6.13 62.76 5.19
N GLY A 118 5.87 63.81 4.42
CA GLY A 118 6.85 64.85 4.06
C GLY A 118 6.20 66.01 3.36
#